data_AF-A0A947S3B9-F1
#
_entry.id   AF-A0A947S3B9-F1
#
_cell.length_a   1.000
_cell.length_b   1.000
_cell.length_c   1.000
_cell.angle_alpha   90.00
_cell.angle_beta   90.00
_cell.angle_gamma   90.00
#
_symmetry.space_group_name_H-M   'P 1'
#
loop_
_entity.id
_entity.type
_entity.pdbx_description
1 polymer ?
#
loop_
_entity_poly.entity_id
_entity_poly.type
_entity_poly.pdbx_seq_one_letter_code
_entity_poly.pdbx_strand_id
1 'polypeptide(L)'
;MKYAFIIILLLFIFLPVSIIFAQTPNNNNACCLCQEDMGPACLPLGAENNCSELAIGLSLDDENCSPISCDSPTCTGGGEKESGSFNLEPIKFRLNLPIPGLEEFSQGEGMEVNSQTITKYFGGLYRFFVSIAGIVAVFMITMGGVYWLFSGGNDQKITKAKEIILGAVFGLLLALSSYMILFNINPALVEFEDLPVPAVVMEMSSLVTGACPSESQVKIIPSIDKVSISSNCSNPRLTQETIDKLKVASEKLNSNETLVITSAYRTYKKQKELYDCWKQGLCPNVAAKPSCSAPHQTGQAMDVCIQIGSRNTCGYITQSCNGGCAGVYNLGNDQKRLQEVMQQAGFSRYCGEWWHFESTAMSKACGPGQY
;
A
#
# COMPACT_ATOMS: atom_id res chain seq x y z
N MET A 1 -50.13 -14.47 16.58
CA MET A 1 -49.20 -13.79 17.53
C MET A 1 -47.78 -14.35 17.53
N LYS A 2 -47.54 -15.68 17.42
CA LYS A 2 -46.16 -16.25 17.36
C LYS A 2 -45.29 -15.69 16.22
N TYR A 3 -45.88 -15.38 15.06
CA TYR A 3 -45.14 -14.83 13.91
C TYR A 3 -44.97 -13.32 13.91
N ALA A 4 -45.86 -12.57 14.60
CA ALA A 4 -45.73 -11.11 14.72
C ALA A 4 -44.50 -10.73 15.56
N PHE A 5 -44.15 -11.55 16.55
CA PHE A 5 -42.99 -11.34 17.40
C PHE A 5 -41.68 -11.67 16.68
N ILE A 6 -41.66 -12.71 15.84
CA ILE A 6 -40.52 -13.04 14.97
C ILE A 6 -40.35 -11.96 13.89
N ILE A 7 -41.44 -11.41 13.34
CA ILE A 7 -41.38 -10.33 12.34
C ILE A 7 -40.90 -9.01 12.94
N ILE A 8 -41.30 -8.65 14.17
CA ILE A 8 -40.80 -7.44 14.85
C ILE A 8 -39.33 -7.61 15.27
N LEU A 9 -38.93 -8.79 15.75
CA LEU A 9 -37.54 -9.10 16.07
C LEU A 9 -36.67 -9.15 14.80
N LEU A 10 -37.18 -9.70 13.69
CA LEU A 10 -36.51 -9.70 12.38
C LEU A 10 -36.49 -8.30 11.75
N LEU A 11 -37.48 -7.44 11.97
CA LEU A 11 -37.47 -6.05 11.50
C LEU A 11 -36.39 -5.22 12.21
N PHE A 12 -36.11 -5.48 13.49
CA PHE A 12 -35.00 -4.84 14.21
C PHE A 12 -33.62 -5.44 13.91
N ILE A 13 -33.55 -6.70 13.46
CA ILE A 13 -32.29 -7.41 13.16
C ILE A 13 -31.88 -7.30 11.68
N PHE A 14 -32.82 -7.19 10.74
CA PHE A 14 -32.54 -7.15 9.28
C PHE A 14 -32.50 -5.75 8.67
N LEU A 15 -32.81 -4.68 9.41
CA LEU A 15 -32.75 -3.32 8.87
C LEU A 15 -31.33 -2.71 8.63
N PRO A 16 -30.18 -3.25 9.10
CA PRO A 16 -28.89 -2.63 8.80
C PRO A 16 -27.95 -3.46 7.91
N VAL A 17 -28.36 -4.60 7.32
CA VAL A 17 -27.45 -5.44 6.49
C VAL A 17 -27.22 -4.88 5.08
N SER A 18 -27.83 -3.74 4.75
CA SER A 18 -27.62 -3.11 3.45
C SER A 18 -26.57 -2.01 3.55
N ILE A 19 -25.40 -2.32 2.97
CA ILE A 19 -24.50 -1.39 2.31
C ILE A 19 -23.40 -0.78 3.20
N ILE A 20 -22.23 -1.42 3.11
CA ILE A 20 -20.92 -0.85 3.41
C ILE A 20 -20.52 0.00 2.20
N PHE A 21 -20.48 1.32 2.32
CA PHE A 21 -19.66 2.16 1.45
C PHE A 21 -18.74 3.01 2.33
N ALA A 22 -17.45 2.81 2.16
CA ALA A 22 -16.45 3.77 2.62
C ALA A 22 -16.58 5.00 1.71
N GLN A 23 -17.07 6.11 2.24
CA GLN A 23 -17.07 7.38 1.52
C GLN A 23 -15.76 8.09 1.89
N THR A 24 -14.81 8.09 0.97
CA THR A 24 -13.62 8.92 1.08
C THR A 24 -14.02 10.39 0.93
N PRO A 25 -13.53 11.31 1.78
CA PRO A 25 -13.69 12.73 1.51
C PRO A 25 -13.02 13.07 0.17
N ASN A 26 -13.73 13.79 -0.70
CA ASN A 26 -13.18 14.41 -1.90
C ASN A 26 -12.45 15.69 -1.47
N ASN A 27 -11.16 15.59 -1.17
CA ASN A 27 -10.29 16.73 -0.89
C ASN A 27 -9.43 17.02 -2.13
N ASN A 28 -10.02 17.73 -3.10
CA ASN A 28 -9.35 18.22 -4.31
C ASN A 28 -8.53 19.50 -4.06
N ASN A 29 -7.76 19.56 -2.96
CA ASN A 29 -6.91 20.71 -2.68
C ASN A 29 -5.51 20.43 -3.24
N ALA A 30 -5.31 20.74 -4.52
CA ALA A 30 -4.00 20.64 -5.16
C ALA A 30 -3.22 21.96 -4.98
N CYS A 31 -2.15 21.94 -4.18
CA CYS A 31 -1.17 23.03 -4.15
C CYS A 31 -0.27 22.98 -5.39
N CYS A 32 -0.09 24.11 -6.07
CA CYS A 32 0.88 24.26 -7.15
C CYS A 32 2.23 24.71 -6.57
N LEU A 33 3.31 23.95 -6.80
CA LEU A 33 4.67 24.38 -6.50
C LEU A 33 5.32 24.95 -7.77
N CYS A 34 5.80 26.19 -7.72
CA CYS A 34 6.70 26.74 -8.73
C CYS A 34 8.14 26.43 -8.32
N GLN A 35 8.87 25.68 -9.15
CA GLN A 35 10.30 25.43 -8.96
C GLN A 35 11.08 26.42 -9.84
N GLU A 36 12.03 27.14 -9.24
CA GLU A 36 12.70 28.34 -9.80
C GLU A 36 13.38 28.16 -11.18
N ASP A 37 13.61 26.93 -11.64
CA ASP A 37 14.35 26.65 -12.89
C ASP A 37 13.45 26.24 -14.07
N MET A 38 12.14 26.45 -13.96
CA MET A 38 11.19 26.19 -15.03
C MET A 38 10.52 27.50 -15.43
N GLY A 39 10.52 27.82 -16.73
CA GLY A 39 9.58 28.80 -17.29
C GLY A 39 8.12 28.48 -16.92
N PRO A 40 7.13 29.30 -17.31
CA PRO A 40 5.89 29.59 -16.58
C PRO A 40 4.86 28.44 -16.54
N ALA A 41 5.25 27.25 -16.09
CA ALA A 41 4.41 26.06 -16.06
C ALA A 41 4.35 25.52 -14.62
N CYS A 42 3.21 25.73 -13.96
CA CYS A 42 2.81 24.98 -12.77
C CYS A 42 2.34 23.58 -13.19
N LEU A 43 2.78 22.53 -12.49
CA LEU A 43 2.25 21.17 -12.66
C LEU A 43 1.30 20.83 -11.51
N PRO A 44 0.10 20.29 -11.78
CA PRO A 44 -0.82 19.85 -10.74
C PRO A 44 -0.40 18.49 -10.18
N LEU A 45 -0.59 18.29 -8.88
CA LEU A 45 -0.59 16.97 -8.26
C LEU A 45 -1.88 16.23 -8.67
N GLY A 46 -1.73 15.22 -9.53
CA GLY A 46 -2.70 14.13 -9.64
C GLY A 46 -4.03 14.39 -10.37
N ALA A 47 -4.17 15.42 -11.21
CA ALA A 47 -5.33 15.57 -12.09
C ALA A 47 -4.90 15.81 -13.55
N GLU A 48 -5.64 15.25 -14.50
CA GLU A 48 -5.37 15.29 -15.96
C GLU A 48 -5.63 16.68 -16.60
N ASN A 49 -5.67 17.76 -15.82
CA ASN A 49 -6.15 19.07 -16.27
C ASN A 49 -5.09 20.16 -16.00
N ASN A 50 -4.89 21.08 -16.94
CA ASN A 50 -3.98 22.22 -16.77
C ASN A 50 -4.45 23.17 -15.65
N CYS A 51 -3.52 23.73 -14.88
CA CYS A 51 -3.79 24.68 -13.79
C CYS A 51 -4.52 25.97 -14.22
N SER A 52 -4.70 26.20 -15.52
CA SER A 52 -5.43 27.35 -16.08
C SER A 52 -6.95 27.26 -15.97
N GLU A 53 -7.52 26.11 -15.59
CA GLU A 53 -8.98 25.91 -15.48
C GLU A 53 -9.52 25.88 -14.03
N LEU A 54 -8.66 25.99 -13.00
CA LEU A 54 -9.12 26.11 -11.61
C LEU A 54 -9.56 27.56 -11.33
N ALA A 55 -10.75 27.92 -11.79
CA ALA A 55 -11.42 29.13 -11.38
C ALA A 55 -11.82 29.04 -9.89
N ILE A 56 -11.05 29.74 -9.07
CA ILE A 56 -11.44 30.54 -7.89
C ILE A 56 -12.49 29.92 -6.96
N GLY A 57 -12.06 29.61 -5.74
CA GLY A 57 -12.98 29.60 -4.62
C GLY A 57 -12.44 28.90 -3.39
N LEU A 58 -11.50 29.50 -2.67
CA LEU A 58 -11.51 29.39 -1.20
C LEU A 58 -10.66 30.50 -0.58
N SER A 59 -11.37 31.42 0.08
CA SER A 59 -10.88 32.35 1.08
C SER A 59 -10.68 31.63 2.41
N LEU A 60 -9.50 31.73 3.00
CA LEU A 60 -9.32 31.79 4.45
C LEU A 60 -8.13 32.71 4.74
N ASP A 61 -8.42 33.69 5.58
CA ASP A 61 -7.57 34.80 5.98
C ASP A 61 -6.37 34.31 6.78
N ASP A 62 -5.16 34.45 6.22
CA ASP A 62 -3.94 34.76 6.97
C ASP A 62 -2.87 35.30 5.99
N GLU A 63 -2.32 36.47 6.36
CA GLU A 63 -1.62 37.43 5.51
C GLU A 63 -0.20 37.02 5.07
N ASN A 64 -0.02 36.10 4.11
CA ASN A 64 1.23 36.16 3.33
C ASN A 64 1.28 35.58 1.90
N CYS A 65 0.15 35.27 1.26
CA CYS A 65 0.16 35.03 -0.19
C CYS A 65 -0.27 36.28 -0.93
N SER A 66 0.68 37.15 -1.25
CA SER A 66 0.46 38.18 -2.27
C SER A 66 0.19 37.49 -3.62
N PRO A 67 -0.81 37.93 -4.42
CA PRO A 67 -0.99 37.40 -5.76
C PRO A 67 0.26 37.70 -6.59
N ILE A 68 0.95 36.65 -7.06
CA ILE A 68 2.04 36.80 -8.01
C ILE A 68 1.42 37.27 -9.33
N SER A 69 1.55 38.57 -9.62
CA SER A 69 1.27 39.12 -10.94
C SER A 69 2.39 38.67 -11.89
N CYS A 70 2.08 37.75 -12.81
CA CYS A 70 3.02 37.26 -13.81
C CYS A 70 3.06 38.18 -15.03
N ASP A 71 3.62 39.38 -14.88
CA ASP A 71 3.99 40.23 -16.02
C ASP A 71 5.45 39.97 -16.41
N SER A 72 5.68 38.95 -17.25
CA SER A 72 6.97 38.73 -17.94
C SER A 72 8.19 38.39 -17.03
N PRO A 73 9.33 37.91 -17.60
CA PRO A 73 9.86 36.55 -17.33
C PRO A 73 10.77 36.41 -16.09
N THR A 74 10.63 37.24 -15.06
CA THR A 74 11.47 37.12 -13.85
C THR A 74 10.64 37.22 -12.59
N CYS A 75 10.43 36.07 -11.93
CA CYS A 75 9.97 36.04 -10.56
C CYS A 75 11.21 36.19 -9.64
N THR A 76 11.30 37.29 -8.89
CA THR A 76 12.27 37.44 -7.79
C THR A 76 11.50 37.45 -6.48
N GLY A 77 11.67 36.42 -5.66
CA GLY A 77 11.08 36.34 -4.33
C GLY A 77 12.02 35.63 -3.37
N GLY A 78 12.70 36.42 -2.53
CA GLY A 78 13.41 35.91 -1.36
C GLY A 78 12.39 35.52 -0.29
N GLY A 79 12.43 34.27 0.14
CA GLY A 79 11.69 33.74 1.28
C GLY A 79 12.41 32.50 1.79
N GLU A 80 12.63 32.44 3.10
CA GLU A 80 13.31 31.33 3.76
C GLU A 80 12.63 29.99 3.47
N LYS A 81 13.44 28.93 3.37
CA LYS A 81 12.99 27.56 3.16
C LYS A 81 12.21 27.07 4.38
N GLU A 82 10.90 27.29 4.40
CA GLU A 82 10.03 26.57 5.32
C GLU A 82 9.70 25.19 4.74
N SER A 83 10.21 24.17 5.43
CA SER A 83 9.81 22.77 5.30
C SER A 83 8.32 22.67 5.65
N GLY A 84 7.45 22.76 4.65
CA GLY A 84 6.02 22.51 4.82
C GLY A 84 5.77 21.07 5.28
N SER A 85 5.41 20.91 6.55
CA SER A 85 4.86 19.66 7.09
C SER A 85 3.52 19.41 6.41
N PHE A 86 3.45 18.42 5.52
CA PHE A 86 2.17 17.93 5.02
C PHE A 86 1.53 17.10 6.15
N ASN A 87 0.71 17.76 6.98
CA ASN A 87 -0.14 17.06 7.94
C ASN A 87 -1.18 16.28 7.15
N LEU A 88 -0.92 14.99 6.91
CA LEU A 88 -1.98 14.08 6.48
C LEU A 88 -3.01 14.05 7.59
N GLU A 89 -4.20 14.58 7.34
CA GLU A 89 -5.28 14.45 8.29
C GLU A 89 -5.52 12.96 8.55
N PRO A 90 -5.55 12.54 9.82
CA PRO A 90 -5.74 11.15 10.16
C PRO A 90 -7.06 10.64 9.57
N ILE A 91 -7.05 9.40 9.07
CA ILE A 91 -8.28 8.77 8.56
C ILE A 91 -9.27 8.68 9.72
N LYS A 92 -10.44 9.29 9.56
CA LYS A 92 -11.50 9.27 10.58
C LYS A 92 -12.57 8.26 10.20
N PHE A 93 -12.91 7.37 11.12
CA PHE A 93 -13.99 6.40 11.00
C PHE A 93 -15.26 6.96 11.66
N ARG A 94 -16.37 6.95 10.93
CA ARG A 94 -17.70 7.38 11.41
C ARG A 94 -18.72 6.28 11.23
N LEU A 95 -19.48 5.99 12.28
CA LEU A 95 -20.69 5.21 12.20
C LEU A 95 -21.82 6.10 11.70
N ASN A 96 -22.49 5.64 10.64
CA ASN A 96 -23.62 6.36 10.07
C ASN A 96 -24.88 6.30 10.95
N LEU A 97 -24.92 5.35 11.90
CA LEU A 97 -25.99 5.19 12.88
C LEU A 97 -25.41 5.38 14.29
N PRO A 98 -25.98 6.27 15.13
CA PRO A 98 -25.59 6.38 16.52
C PRO A 98 -26.08 5.14 17.29
N ILE A 99 -25.14 4.29 17.68
CA ILE A 99 -25.42 3.14 18.56
C ILE A 99 -25.15 3.61 20.00
N PRO A 100 -26.13 3.46 20.92
CA PRO A 100 -25.92 3.76 22.34
C PRO A 100 -24.67 3.03 22.90
N GLY A 101 -23.78 3.77 23.56
CA GLY A 101 -22.49 3.25 24.06
C GLY A 101 -21.36 3.23 23.02
N LEU A 102 -21.59 3.73 21.80
CA LEU A 102 -20.57 4.02 20.77
C LEU A 102 -20.70 5.48 20.26
N GLU A 103 -21.03 6.42 21.14
CA GLU A 103 -21.22 7.82 20.74
C GLU A 103 -19.94 8.43 20.14
N GLU A 104 -18.77 8.01 20.62
CA GLU A 104 -17.44 8.43 20.11
C GLU A 104 -17.25 8.16 18.61
N PHE A 105 -17.99 7.22 18.04
CA PHE A 105 -17.91 6.85 16.63
C PHE A 105 -18.96 7.54 15.75
N SER A 106 -20.00 8.14 16.35
CA SER A 106 -21.13 8.71 15.61
C SER A 106 -21.22 10.23 15.71
N GLN A 107 -20.55 10.84 16.70
CA GLN A 107 -20.55 12.29 16.91
C GLN A 107 -19.32 12.98 16.33
N GLY A 108 -19.48 14.24 15.92
CA GLY A 108 -18.37 15.10 15.51
C GLY A 108 -17.65 14.63 14.25
N GLU A 109 -16.32 14.74 14.25
CA GLU A 109 -15.50 14.45 13.08
C GLU A 109 -15.20 12.96 12.81
N GLY A 110 -15.70 12.06 13.66
CA GLY A 110 -15.36 10.65 13.65
C GLY A 110 -14.09 10.34 14.46
N MET A 111 -13.94 9.08 14.83
CA MET A 111 -12.78 8.63 15.59
C MET A 111 -11.59 8.46 14.65
N GLU A 112 -10.44 9.03 15.00
CA GLU A 112 -9.19 8.77 14.31
C GLU A 112 -8.83 7.28 14.39
N VAL A 113 -8.50 6.69 13.24
CA VAL A 113 -8.12 5.28 13.16
C VAL A 113 -6.72 5.10 13.75
N ASN A 114 -6.66 4.46 14.90
CA ASN A 114 -5.44 4.11 15.61
C ASN A 114 -5.55 2.67 16.17
N SER A 115 -4.54 2.25 16.94
CA SER A 115 -4.46 0.92 17.55
C SER A 115 -5.65 0.56 18.43
N GLN A 116 -6.32 1.56 19.03
CA GLN A 116 -7.45 1.40 19.94
C GLN A 116 -8.80 1.36 19.24
N THR A 117 -8.89 1.75 17.97
CA THR A 117 -10.17 1.90 17.27
C THR A 117 -10.96 0.59 17.25
N ILE A 118 -10.29 -0.53 16.98
CA ILE A 118 -10.91 -1.86 16.95
C ILE A 118 -11.37 -2.28 18.36
N THR A 119 -10.52 -2.08 19.36
CA THR A 119 -10.82 -2.39 20.77
C THR A 119 -12.03 -1.61 21.27
N LYS A 120 -12.06 -0.30 21.03
CA LYS A 120 -13.19 0.57 21.41
C LYS A 120 -14.48 0.19 20.69
N TYR A 121 -14.40 -0.17 19.40
CA TYR A 121 -15.56 -0.56 18.62
C TYR A 121 -16.19 -1.87 19.13
N PHE A 122 -15.42 -2.95 19.26
CA PHE A 122 -15.95 -4.23 19.76
C PHE A 122 -16.36 -4.17 21.22
N GLY A 123 -15.60 -3.43 22.06
CA GLY A 123 -15.95 -3.22 23.46
C GLY A 123 -17.28 -2.48 23.63
N GLY A 124 -17.51 -1.43 22.85
CA GLY A 124 -18.80 -0.73 22.83
C GLY A 124 -19.95 -1.62 22.33
N LEU A 125 -19.71 -2.37 21.25
CA LEU A 125 -20.73 -3.25 20.66
C LEU A 125 -21.17 -4.36 21.63
N TYR A 126 -20.22 -4.95 22.34
CA TYR A 126 -20.52 -5.94 23.38
C TYR A 126 -21.39 -5.36 24.50
N ARG A 127 -21.04 -4.18 25.01
CA ARG A 127 -21.82 -3.49 26.06
C ARG A 127 -23.25 -3.22 25.59
N PHE A 128 -23.43 -2.77 24.34
CA PHE A 128 -24.75 -2.54 23.74
C PHE A 128 -25.62 -3.81 23.73
N PHE A 129 -25.08 -4.95 23.29
CA PHE A 129 -25.83 -6.21 23.27
C PHE A 129 -26.19 -6.71 24.67
N VAL A 130 -25.28 -6.58 25.64
CA VAL A 130 -25.57 -6.95 27.04
C VAL A 130 -26.66 -6.06 27.64
N SER A 131 -26.66 -4.76 27.35
CA SER A 131 -27.72 -3.84 27.79
C SER A 131 -29.08 -4.23 27.21
N ILE A 132 -29.17 -4.54 25.92
CA ILE A 132 -30.41 -5.02 25.29
C ILE A 132 -30.87 -6.34 25.90
N ALA A 133 -29.95 -7.28 26.11
CA ALA A 133 -30.26 -8.56 26.73
C ALA A 133 -30.85 -8.38 28.14
N GLY A 134 -30.33 -7.43 28.93
CA GLY A 134 -30.88 -7.08 30.23
C GLY A 134 -32.31 -6.53 30.17
N ILE A 135 -32.58 -5.60 29.25
CA ILE A 135 -33.92 -5.02 29.05
C ILE A 135 -34.92 -6.12 28.65
N VAL A 136 -34.54 -6.98 27.71
CA VAL A 136 -35.37 -8.11 27.26
C VAL A 136 -35.62 -9.10 28.40
N ALA A 137 -34.60 -9.40 29.21
CA ALA A 137 -34.74 -10.30 30.36
C ALA A 137 -35.74 -9.75 31.38
N VAL A 138 -35.64 -8.47 31.76
CA VAL A 138 -36.59 -7.83 32.68
C VAL A 138 -38.00 -7.88 32.12
N PHE A 139 -38.17 -7.52 30.83
CA PHE A 139 -39.47 -7.56 30.16
C PHE A 139 -40.10 -8.97 30.18
N MET A 140 -39.31 -10.00 29.88
CA MET A 140 -39.78 -11.39 29.89
C MET A 140 -40.12 -11.89 31.29
N ILE A 141 -39.38 -11.48 32.31
CA ILE A 141 -39.69 -11.79 33.72
C ILE A 141 -41.01 -11.13 34.12
N THR A 142 -41.22 -9.84 33.79
CA THR A 142 -42.47 -9.14 34.05
C THR A 142 -43.65 -9.81 33.35
N MET A 143 -43.51 -10.15 32.07
CA MET A 143 -44.50 -10.89 31.29
C MET A 143 -44.85 -12.25 31.92
N GLY A 144 -43.84 -13.01 32.33
CA GLY A 144 -44.03 -14.29 33.02
C GLY A 144 -44.71 -14.13 34.38
N GLY A 145 -44.37 -13.09 35.14
CA GLY A 145 -45.00 -12.75 36.42
C GLY A 145 -46.48 -12.40 36.26
N VAL A 146 -46.82 -11.55 35.29
CA VAL A 146 -48.21 -11.23 34.94
C VAL A 146 -48.96 -12.49 34.52
N TYR A 147 -48.37 -13.32 33.66
CA TYR A 147 -48.97 -14.57 33.22
C TYR A 147 -49.24 -15.54 34.38
N TRP A 148 -48.35 -15.59 35.38
CA TRP A 148 -48.57 -16.34 36.61
C TRP A 148 -49.78 -15.81 37.39
N LEU A 149 -49.85 -14.51 37.66
CA LEU A 149 -50.94 -13.90 38.45
C LEU A 149 -52.32 -14.16 37.84
N PHE A 150 -52.42 -14.11 36.51
CA PHE A 150 -53.66 -14.37 35.78
C PHE A 150 -53.94 -15.85 35.48
N SER A 151 -53.13 -16.78 36.00
CA SER A 151 -53.30 -18.22 35.75
C SER A 151 -54.50 -18.83 36.48
N GLY A 152 -55.05 -18.18 37.50
CA GLY A 152 -56.28 -18.61 38.19
C GLY A 152 -56.20 -20.02 38.78
N GLY A 153 -55.00 -20.46 39.19
CA GLY A 153 -54.78 -21.81 39.73
C GLY A 153 -54.63 -22.93 38.69
N ASN A 154 -54.62 -22.61 37.39
CA ASN A 154 -54.38 -23.62 36.35
C ASN A 154 -52.90 -24.05 36.31
N ASP A 155 -52.61 -25.29 36.65
CA ASP A 155 -51.25 -25.85 36.74
C ASP A 155 -50.46 -25.77 35.42
N GLN A 156 -51.11 -25.93 34.27
CA GLN A 156 -50.45 -25.82 32.96
C GLN A 156 -50.00 -24.39 32.68
N LYS A 157 -50.83 -23.40 33.02
CA LYS A 157 -50.48 -21.98 32.87
C LYS A 157 -49.40 -21.55 33.87
N ILE A 158 -49.47 -22.03 35.12
CA ILE A 158 -48.43 -21.76 36.12
C ILE A 158 -47.08 -22.34 35.67
N THR A 159 -47.08 -23.58 35.18
CA THR A 159 -45.87 -24.20 34.63
C THR A 159 -45.29 -23.38 33.48
N LYS A 160 -46.15 -22.90 32.57
CA LYS A 160 -45.70 -22.07 31.45
C LYS A 160 -45.16 -20.71 31.89
N ALA A 161 -45.74 -20.10 32.93
CA ALA A 161 -45.24 -18.87 33.52
C ALA A 161 -43.81 -19.05 34.06
N LYS A 162 -43.59 -20.16 34.79
CA LYS A 162 -42.29 -20.53 35.35
C LYS A 162 -41.25 -20.75 34.25
N GLU A 163 -41.61 -21.43 33.15
CA GLU A 163 -40.71 -21.61 32.01
C GLU A 163 -40.25 -20.27 31.40
N ILE A 164 -41.16 -19.30 31.28
CA ILE A 164 -40.84 -17.97 30.73
C ILE A 164 -39.85 -17.24 31.66
N ILE A 165 -40.13 -17.23 32.96
CA ILE A 165 -39.28 -16.57 33.96
C ILE A 165 -37.91 -17.25 34.02
N LEU A 166 -37.87 -18.58 34.15
CA LEU A 166 -36.62 -19.34 34.24
C LEU A 166 -35.82 -19.22 32.94
N GLY A 167 -36.46 -19.27 31.79
CA GLY A 167 -35.80 -19.06 30.50
C GLY A 167 -35.13 -17.69 30.41
N ALA A 168 -35.80 -16.63 30.86
CA ALA A 168 -35.23 -15.29 30.92
C ALA A 168 -34.05 -15.17 31.89
N VAL A 169 -34.17 -15.77 33.09
CA VAL A 169 -33.11 -15.78 34.11
C VAL A 169 -31.89 -16.57 33.62
N PHE A 170 -32.08 -17.79 33.10
CA PHE A 170 -30.97 -18.59 32.59
C PHE A 170 -30.34 -17.99 31.34
N GLY A 171 -31.11 -17.35 30.46
CA GLY A 171 -30.58 -16.63 29.30
C GLY A 171 -29.67 -15.48 29.72
N LEU A 172 -30.10 -14.67 30.69
CA LEU A 172 -29.28 -13.59 31.24
C LEU A 172 -28.04 -14.12 31.98
N LEU A 173 -28.21 -15.18 32.78
CA LEU A 173 -27.11 -15.82 33.50
C LEU A 173 -26.08 -16.38 32.52
N LEU A 174 -26.52 -17.02 31.44
CA LEU A 174 -25.63 -17.53 30.39
C LEU A 174 -24.85 -16.39 29.74
N ALA A 175 -25.52 -15.30 29.36
CA ALA A 175 -24.86 -14.14 28.76
C ALA A 175 -23.78 -13.53 29.69
N LEU A 176 -24.10 -13.34 30.98
CA LEU A 176 -23.15 -12.81 31.96
C LEU A 176 -22.02 -13.81 32.29
N SER A 177 -22.34 -15.10 32.36
CA SER A 177 -21.37 -16.16 32.61
C SER A 177 -20.37 -16.33 31.46
N SER A 178 -20.77 -16.03 30.23
CA SER A 178 -19.89 -16.09 29.05
C SER A 178 -18.68 -15.19 29.24
N TYR A 179 -18.89 -13.96 29.73
CA TYR A 179 -17.81 -13.05 30.10
C TYR A 179 -16.92 -13.63 31.19
N MET A 180 -17.53 -14.12 32.28
CA MET A 180 -16.80 -14.65 33.43
C MET A 180 -15.92 -15.85 33.05
N ILE A 181 -16.42 -16.75 32.20
CA ILE A 181 -15.67 -17.91 31.73
C ILE A 181 -14.47 -17.45 30.88
N LEU A 182 -14.70 -16.56 29.90
CA LEU A 182 -13.64 -16.04 29.05
C LEU A 182 -12.56 -15.33 29.87
N PHE A 183 -12.97 -14.45 30.79
CA PHE A 183 -12.06 -13.69 31.66
C PHE A 183 -11.23 -14.59 32.59
N ASN A 184 -11.84 -15.63 33.17
CA ASN A 184 -11.12 -16.56 34.05
C ASN A 184 -10.15 -17.48 33.30
N ILE A 185 -10.44 -17.83 32.05
CA ILE A 185 -9.52 -18.64 31.22
C ILE A 185 -8.34 -17.79 30.78
N ASN A 186 -8.62 -16.62 30.18
CA ASN A 186 -7.60 -15.67 29.77
C ASN A 186 -8.21 -14.27 29.62
N PRO A 187 -7.82 -13.30 30.45
CA PRO A 187 -8.35 -11.94 30.36
C PRO A 187 -8.08 -11.28 29.00
N ALA A 188 -7.02 -11.67 28.27
CA ALA A 188 -6.71 -11.16 26.94
C ALA A 188 -7.75 -11.55 25.86
N LEU A 189 -8.68 -12.48 26.16
CA LEU A 189 -9.80 -12.80 25.27
C LEU A 189 -10.95 -11.79 25.34
N VAL A 190 -10.93 -10.94 26.36
CA VAL A 190 -11.99 -9.95 26.62
C VAL A 190 -11.43 -8.53 26.68
N GLU A 191 -10.18 -8.39 27.12
CA GLU A 191 -9.38 -7.18 27.05
C GLU A 191 -8.51 -7.27 25.79
N PHE A 192 -9.01 -6.71 24.68
CA PHE A 192 -8.24 -6.65 23.44
C PHE A 192 -7.03 -5.72 23.63
N GLU A 193 -5.83 -6.28 23.50
CA GLU A 193 -4.60 -5.50 23.46
C GLU A 193 -4.60 -4.64 22.19
N ASP A 194 -4.14 -3.39 22.34
CA ASP A 194 -4.02 -2.45 21.25
C ASP A 194 -3.14 -3.05 20.15
N LEU A 195 -3.72 -3.24 18.95
CA LEU A 195 -2.95 -3.76 17.84
C LEU A 195 -1.84 -2.75 17.51
N PRO A 196 -0.56 -3.15 17.49
CA PRO A 196 0.50 -2.27 17.04
C PRO A 196 0.33 -2.07 15.53
N VAL A 197 -0.50 -1.09 15.17
CA VAL A 197 -0.61 -0.62 13.80
C VAL A 197 0.61 0.27 13.62
N PRO A 198 1.63 -0.14 12.83
CA PRO A 198 2.71 0.76 12.51
C PRO A 198 2.06 1.98 11.85
N ALA A 199 2.30 3.17 12.39
CA ALA A 199 1.95 4.38 11.67
C ALA A 199 2.54 4.22 10.27
N VAL A 200 1.68 4.26 9.24
CA VAL A 200 2.16 4.38 7.88
C VAL A 200 2.69 5.80 7.78
N VAL A 201 3.92 5.99 8.27
CA VAL A 201 4.77 7.07 7.83
C VAL A 201 5.00 6.78 6.36
N MET A 202 4.08 7.25 5.52
CA MET A 202 4.48 7.68 4.19
C MET A 202 5.45 8.81 4.47
N GLU A 203 6.72 8.46 4.62
CA GLU A 203 7.75 9.47 4.52
C GLU A 203 7.60 10.06 3.12
N MET A 204 6.97 11.22 3.06
CA MET A 204 7.02 12.14 1.93
C MET A 204 8.46 12.67 1.73
N SER A 205 9.47 11.94 2.19
CA SER A 205 10.90 12.16 1.94
C SER A 205 11.24 11.95 0.47
N SER A 206 10.50 11.08 -0.23
CA SER A 206 10.81 10.73 -1.63
C SER A 206 10.46 11.80 -2.66
N LEU A 207 9.45 12.65 -2.42
CA LEU A 207 9.06 13.67 -3.41
C LEU A 207 9.88 14.96 -3.30
N VAL A 208 10.49 15.23 -2.14
CA VAL A 208 11.24 16.48 -1.89
C VAL A 208 12.75 16.30 -2.14
N THR A 209 13.27 15.06 -2.14
CA THR A 209 14.73 14.79 -2.31
C THR A 209 15.13 14.22 -3.67
N GLY A 210 14.17 13.78 -4.50
CA GLY A 210 14.47 13.04 -5.73
C GLY A 210 15.00 11.62 -5.47
N ALA A 211 14.71 11.05 -4.31
CA ALA A 211 14.95 9.65 -3.97
C ALA A 211 13.69 8.82 -4.27
N CYS A 212 13.82 7.60 -4.80
CA CYS A 212 12.69 6.68 -4.91
C CYS A 212 12.52 5.86 -3.62
N PRO A 213 11.32 5.33 -3.30
CA PRO A 213 11.11 4.51 -2.10
C PRO A 213 12.06 3.30 -2.03
N SER A 214 12.50 2.81 -3.18
CA SER A 214 13.50 1.76 -3.36
C SER A 214 14.89 2.12 -2.81
N GLU A 215 15.23 3.40 -2.62
CA GLU A 215 16.56 3.83 -2.17
C GLU A 215 16.92 3.28 -0.78
N SER A 216 15.92 3.13 0.10
CA SER A 216 16.09 2.50 1.42
C SER A 216 16.13 0.97 1.37
N GLN A 217 15.68 0.36 0.26
CA GLN A 217 15.54 -1.08 0.08
C GLN A 217 16.73 -1.72 -0.64
N VAL A 218 17.50 -0.93 -1.40
CA VAL A 218 18.65 -1.40 -2.16
C VAL A 218 19.91 -1.47 -1.31
N LYS A 219 20.69 -2.53 -1.50
CA LYS A 219 21.95 -2.79 -0.80
C LYS A 219 23.09 -2.93 -1.81
N ILE A 220 24.31 -2.61 -1.38
CA ILE A 220 25.51 -2.89 -2.17
C ILE A 220 25.57 -4.40 -2.45
N ILE A 221 25.84 -4.76 -3.70
CA ILE A 221 25.98 -6.17 -4.07
C ILE A 221 27.20 -6.76 -3.34
N PRO A 222 27.04 -7.80 -2.52
CA PRO A 222 28.17 -8.44 -1.85
C PRO A 222 29.08 -9.17 -2.86
N SER A 223 30.27 -9.58 -2.44
CA SER A 223 31.09 -10.49 -3.24
C SER A 223 30.35 -11.83 -3.42
N ILE A 224 30.11 -12.21 -4.67
CA ILE A 224 29.43 -13.46 -5.04
C ILE A 224 30.37 -14.20 -6.00
N ASP A 225 30.55 -15.51 -5.80
CA ASP A 225 31.38 -16.34 -6.67
C ASP A 225 30.93 -16.23 -8.14
N LYS A 226 31.87 -16.17 -9.09
CA LYS A 226 31.60 -16.02 -10.53
C LYS A 226 30.72 -14.81 -10.92
N VAL A 227 30.61 -13.81 -10.06
CA VAL A 227 29.99 -12.52 -10.38
C VAL A 227 31.04 -11.42 -10.20
N SER A 228 31.20 -10.59 -11.22
CA SER A 228 32.08 -9.41 -11.19
C SER A 228 31.31 -8.14 -11.52
N ILE A 229 31.87 -7.00 -11.13
CA ILE A 229 31.30 -5.67 -11.38
C ILE A 229 32.19 -4.99 -12.42
N SER A 230 31.57 -4.46 -13.48
CA SER A 230 32.27 -3.69 -14.50
C SER A 230 32.87 -2.41 -13.92
N SER A 231 34.04 -2.00 -14.43
CA SER A 231 34.68 -0.72 -14.06
C SER A 231 33.79 0.50 -14.28
N ASN A 232 32.82 0.40 -15.20
CA ASN A 232 31.88 1.47 -15.52
C ASN A 232 30.68 1.52 -14.55
N CYS A 233 30.58 0.58 -13.61
CA CYS A 233 29.50 0.47 -12.64
C CYS A 233 30.03 0.69 -11.22
N SER A 234 30.08 1.95 -10.78
CA SER A 234 30.53 2.28 -9.43
C SER A 234 29.42 2.05 -8.41
N ASN A 235 29.71 1.28 -7.35
CA ASN A 235 28.80 1.01 -6.23
C ASN A 235 27.42 0.47 -6.66
N PRO A 236 27.36 -0.68 -7.35
CA PRO A 236 26.09 -1.26 -7.79
C PRO A 236 25.24 -1.64 -6.56
N ARG A 237 23.97 -1.23 -6.60
CA ARG A 237 23.00 -1.56 -5.56
C ARG A 237 21.81 -2.31 -6.16
N LEU A 238 21.25 -3.26 -5.43
CA LEU A 238 20.07 -4.05 -5.81
C LEU A 238 19.24 -4.38 -4.57
N THR A 239 17.95 -4.70 -4.74
CA THR A 239 17.15 -5.21 -3.63
C THR A 239 17.65 -6.57 -3.14
N GLN A 240 17.37 -6.91 -1.88
CA GLN A 240 17.78 -8.20 -1.30
C GLN A 240 17.29 -9.40 -2.13
N GLU A 241 16.02 -9.37 -2.55
CA GLU A 241 15.42 -10.41 -3.41
C GLU A 241 16.21 -10.60 -4.72
N THR A 242 16.59 -9.49 -5.36
CA THR A 242 17.34 -9.51 -6.62
C THR A 242 18.75 -10.06 -6.41
N ILE A 243 19.40 -9.73 -5.28
CA ILE A 243 20.71 -10.29 -4.90
C ILE A 243 20.60 -11.81 -4.68
N ASP A 244 19.53 -12.28 -4.05
CA ASP A 244 19.36 -13.72 -3.79
C ASP A 244 19.11 -14.51 -5.08
N LYS A 245 18.36 -13.96 -6.04
CA LYS A 245 18.26 -14.55 -7.40
C LYS A 245 19.61 -14.53 -8.12
N LEU A 246 20.40 -13.46 -7.98
CA LEU A 246 21.73 -13.38 -8.57
C LEU A 246 22.69 -14.46 -8.02
N LYS A 247 22.59 -14.80 -6.73
CA LYS A 247 23.33 -15.94 -6.16
C LYS A 247 22.92 -17.27 -6.81
N VAL A 248 21.61 -17.49 -6.99
CA VAL A 248 21.12 -18.68 -7.70
C VAL A 248 21.67 -18.72 -9.13
N ALA A 249 21.71 -17.59 -9.84
CA ALA A 249 22.31 -17.51 -11.17
C ALA A 249 23.79 -17.91 -11.17
N SER A 250 24.55 -17.45 -10.15
CA SER A 250 25.98 -17.76 -10.03
C SER A 250 26.27 -19.26 -9.85
N GLU A 251 25.39 -19.98 -9.16
CA GLU A 251 25.50 -21.43 -8.95
C GLU A 251 25.26 -22.23 -10.24
N LYS A 252 24.55 -21.65 -11.22
CA LYS A 252 24.29 -22.29 -12.54
C LYS A 252 25.40 -22.08 -13.56
N LEU A 253 26.40 -21.26 -13.23
CA LEU A 253 27.55 -20.99 -14.10
C LEU A 253 28.58 -22.11 -14.06
N ASN A 254 29.14 -22.42 -15.21
CA ASN A 254 30.30 -23.30 -15.33
C ASN A 254 31.54 -22.64 -14.71
N SER A 255 32.60 -23.42 -14.44
CA SER A 255 33.83 -22.93 -13.79
C SER A 255 34.59 -21.87 -14.61
N ASN A 256 34.36 -21.80 -15.92
CA ASN A 256 34.97 -20.84 -16.84
C ASN A 256 34.03 -19.67 -17.21
N GLU A 257 32.86 -19.58 -16.58
CA GLU A 257 31.86 -18.55 -16.86
C GLU A 257 31.81 -17.53 -15.71
N THR A 258 31.57 -16.27 -16.06
CA THR A 258 31.42 -15.18 -15.08
C THR A 258 30.35 -14.21 -15.56
N LEU A 259 29.42 -13.86 -14.68
CA LEU A 259 28.48 -12.77 -14.92
C LEU A 259 29.14 -11.44 -14.56
N VAL A 260 28.99 -10.45 -15.41
CA VAL A 260 29.56 -9.12 -15.22
C VAL A 260 28.43 -8.10 -15.19
N ILE A 261 28.24 -7.46 -14.04
CA ILE A 261 27.20 -6.44 -13.85
C ILE A 261 27.71 -5.11 -14.36
N THR A 262 26.95 -4.48 -15.24
CA THR A 262 27.32 -3.24 -15.94
C THR A 262 26.43 -2.06 -15.58
N SER A 263 25.18 -2.33 -15.18
CA SER A 263 24.30 -1.35 -14.56
C SER A 263 23.38 -2.04 -13.56
N ALA A 264 22.94 -1.32 -12.54
CA ALA A 264 22.08 -1.82 -11.47
C ALA A 264 21.12 -0.70 -11.04
N TYR A 265 20.84 -0.55 -9.74
CA TYR A 265 20.02 0.54 -9.23
C TYR A 265 20.54 1.92 -9.67
N ARG A 266 19.62 2.76 -10.11
CA ARG A 266 19.87 4.14 -10.49
C ARG A 266 18.90 5.06 -9.74
N THR A 267 19.40 6.15 -9.16
CA THR A 267 18.52 7.11 -8.49
C THR A 267 17.64 7.83 -9.50
N TYR A 268 16.48 8.34 -9.06
CA TYR A 268 15.61 9.13 -9.91
C TYR A 268 16.34 10.34 -10.50
N LYS A 269 17.10 11.07 -9.66
CA LYS A 269 17.94 12.19 -10.10
C LYS A 269 18.88 11.77 -11.24
N LYS A 270 19.58 10.65 -11.09
CA LYS A 270 20.53 10.19 -12.11
C LYS A 270 19.83 9.77 -13.40
N GLN A 271 18.65 9.14 -13.31
CA GLN A 271 17.86 8.82 -14.50
C GLN A 271 17.36 10.08 -15.21
N LYS A 272 16.95 11.11 -14.45
CA LYS A 272 16.50 12.39 -15.01
C LYS A 272 17.64 13.07 -15.78
N GLU A 273 18.85 13.13 -15.22
CA GLU A 273 20.04 13.66 -15.92
C GLU A 273 20.29 12.94 -17.26
N LEU A 274 20.18 11.61 -17.28
CA LEU A 274 20.34 10.82 -18.52
C LEU A 274 19.22 11.11 -19.53
N TYR A 275 17.97 11.16 -19.06
CA TYR A 275 16.81 11.43 -19.89
C TYR A 275 16.86 12.83 -20.49
N ASP A 276 17.22 13.84 -19.71
CA ASP A 276 17.33 15.22 -20.16
C ASP A 276 18.49 15.38 -21.15
N CYS A 277 19.63 14.72 -20.91
CA CYS A 277 20.76 14.69 -21.85
C CYS A 277 20.37 14.08 -23.21
N TRP A 278 19.66 12.94 -23.19
CA TRP A 278 19.15 12.32 -24.41
C TRP A 278 18.13 13.22 -25.12
N LYS A 279 17.18 13.79 -24.38
CA LYS A 279 16.13 14.67 -24.92
C LYS A 279 16.70 15.93 -25.59
N GLN A 280 17.85 16.41 -25.11
CA GLN A 280 18.58 17.54 -25.68
C GLN A 280 19.53 17.13 -26.84
N GLY A 281 19.62 15.84 -27.18
CA GLY A 281 20.53 15.34 -28.22
C GLY A 281 22.00 15.35 -27.82
N LEU A 282 22.31 15.49 -26.53
CA LEU A 282 23.68 15.54 -26.00
C LEU A 282 24.25 14.15 -25.68
N CYS A 283 23.38 13.15 -25.50
CA CYS A 283 23.76 11.77 -25.22
C CYS A 283 23.34 10.83 -26.38
N PRO A 284 24.21 9.91 -26.82
CA PRO A 284 23.96 9.06 -27.99
C PRO A 284 22.93 7.95 -27.72
N ASN A 285 22.75 7.56 -26.46
CA ASN A 285 21.91 6.43 -26.09
C ASN A 285 20.52 6.90 -25.66
N VAL A 286 19.50 6.16 -26.09
CA VAL A 286 18.11 6.38 -25.67
C VAL A 286 17.98 6.13 -24.17
N ALA A 287 17.31 7.05 -23.46
CA ALA A 287 17.07 6.95 -22.03
C ALA A 287 15.57 6.88 -21.75
N ALA A 288 15.16 5.98 -20.86
CA ALA A 288 13.78 5.91 -20.40
C ALA A 288 13.39 7.14 -19.57
N LYS A 289 12.12 7.55 -19.63
CA LYS A 289 11.58 8.63 -18.79
C LYS A 289 11.79 8.28 -17.30
N PRO A 290 12.26 9.20 -16.45
CA PRO A 290 12.45 8.92 -15.04
C PRO A 290 11.12 8.64 -14.34
N SER A 291 11.03 7.52 -13.63
CA SER A 291 9.90 7.11 -12.79
C SER A 291 10.41 6.26 -11.63
N CYS A 292 9.74 6.27 -10.48
CA CYS A 292 10.05 5.33 -9.40
C CYS A 292 9.54 3.90 -9.65
N SER A 293 8.73 3.72 -10.69
CA SER A 293 8.33 2.41 -11.20
C SER A 293 9.22 1.91 -12.36
N ALA A 294 10.19 2.70 -12.81
CA ALA A 294 11.08 2.27 -13.89
C ALA A 294 12.06 1.21 -13.37
N PRO A 295 12.44 0.20 -14.19
CA PRO A 295 13.12 -1.01 -13.71
C PRO A 295 14.42 -0.76 -12.92
N HIS A 296 15.30 0.12 -13.42
CA HIS A 296 16.53 0.45 -12.68
C HIS A 296 16.28 1.26 -11.42
N GLN A 297 15.20 2.04 -11.36
CA GLN A 297 14.84 2.82 -10.18
C GLN A 297 14.11 1.99 -9.12
N THR A 298 13.63 0.78 -9.39
CA THR A 298 13.11 -0.11 -8.35
C THR A 298 14.23 -0.91 -7.67
N GLY A 299 15.42 -0.97 -8.26
CA GLY A 299 16.51 -1.83 -7.79
C GLY A 299 16.28 -3.32 -8.06
N GLN A 300 15.25 -3.64 -8.85
CA GLN A 300 14.89 -4.99 -9.28
C GLN A 300 15.39 -5.32 -10.68
N ALA A 301 16.05 -4.39 -11.36
CA ALA A 301 16.64 -4.62 -12.68
C ALA A 301 18.16 -4.39 -12.70
N MET A 302 18.83 -5.13 -13.58
CA MET A 302 20.26 -4.98 -13.84
C MET A 302 20.58 -5.22 -15.31
N ASP A 303 21.63 -4.56 -15.78
CA ASP A 303 22.26 -4.83 -17.06
C ASP A 303 23.46 -5.75 -16.81
N VAL A 304 23.41 -6.96 -17.35
CA VAL A 304 24.42 -8.00 -17.13
C VAL A 304 24.87 -8.59 -18.46
N CYS A 305 26.16 -8.93 -18.52
CA CYS A 305 26.77 -9.67 -19.61
C CYS A 305 27.49 -10.91 -19.06
N ILE A 306 27.85 -11.83 -19.94
CA ILE A 306 28.61 -13.04 -19.60
C ILE A 306 30.00 -13.02 -20.23
N GLN A 307 30.99 -13.47 -19.49
CA GLN A 307 32.32 -13.79 -19.97
C GLN A 307 32.53 -15.31 -19.86
N ILE A 308 33.00 -15.94 -20.94
CA ILE A 308 33.22 -17.39 -21.03
C ILE A 308 34.64 -17.62 -21.53
N GLY A 309 35.57 -17.91 -20.61
CA GLY A 309 37.00 -17.94 -20.91
C GLY A 309 37.49 -16.60 -21.46
N SER A 310 37.98 -16.58 -22.70
CA SER A 310 38.44 -15.36 -23.40
C SER A 310 37.32 -14.59 -24.11
N ARG A 311 36.12 -15.17 -24.23
CA ARG A 311 34.98 -14.52 -24.92
C ARG A 311 34.25 -13.62 -23.95
N ASN A 312 33.98 -12.39 -24.34
CA ASN A 312 33.35 -11.39 -23.48
C ASN A 312 32.21 -10.68 -24.22
N THR A 313 30.98 -10.84 -23.73
CA THR A 313 29.79 -10.23 -24.34
C THR A 313 29.57 -8.77 -23.93
N CYS A 314 30.27 -8.28 -22.90
CA CYS A 314 30.08 -6.94 -22.34
C CYS A 314 30.41 -5.81 -23.32
N GLY A 315 31.31 -6.06 -24.29
CA GLY A 315 31.64 -5.10 -25.35
C GLY A 315 30.49 -4.85 -26.34
N TYR A 316 29.42 -5.64 -26.27
CA TYR A 316 28.27 -5.57 -27.17
C TYR A 316 26.98 -5.12 -26.46
N ILE A 317 27.07 -4.72 -25.19
CA ILE A 317 25.97 -4.01 -24.52
C ILE A 317 25.68 -2.76 -25.34
N THR A 318 24.41 -2.45 -25.59
CA THR A 318 23.87 -1.46 -26.54
C THR A 318 23.66 -1.94 -27.98
N GLN A 319 24.21 -3.09 -28.39
CA GLN A 319 23.95 -3.63 -29.72
C GLN A 319 22.56 -4.27 -29.79
N SER A 320 21.66 -3.70 -30.61
CA SER A 320 20.35 -4.31 -30.87
C SER A 320 20.53 -5.64 -31.60
N CYS A 321 19.89 -6.68 -31.08
CA CYS A 321 19.83 -8.00 -31.70
C CYS A 321 18.40 -8.36 -32.14
N ASN A 322 17.58 -7.36 -32.52
CA ASN A 322 16.25 -7.58 -33.09
C ASN A 322 16.36 -8.33 -34.43
N GLY A 323 16.33 -9.67 -34.39
CA GLY A 323 16.59 -10.56 -35.53
C GLY A 323 17.72 -11.58 -35.31
N GLY A 324 18.32 -11.60 -34.12
CA GLY A 324 19.46 -12.43 -33.73
C GLY A 324 20.81 -11.72 -33.90
N CYS A 325 21.76 -11.94 -32.97
CA CYS A 325 23.10 -11.35 -33.05
C CYS A 325 24.02 -12.02 -34.10
N ALA A 326 23.48 -12.48 -35.24
CA ALA A 326 24.16 -13.36 -36.19
C ALA A 326 25.35 -12.72 -36.96
N GLY A 327 25.68 -11.45 -36.68
CA GLY A 327 26.81 -10.72 -37.29
C GLY A 327 28.08 -10.62 -36.43
N VAL A 328 28.02 -11.03 -35.15
CA VAL A 328 29.18 -11.03 -34.25
C VAL A 328 29.46 -12.47 -33.83
N TYR A 329 30.63 -13.00 -34.20
CA TYR A 329 30.98 -14.40 -34.00
C TYR A 329 30.80 -14.80 -32.51
N ASN A 330 29.96 -15.82 -32.28
CA ASN A 330 29.56 -16.37 -30.97
C ASN A 330 28.68 -15.53 -30.04
N LEU A 331 28.37 -14.27 -30.34
CA LEU A 331 27.52 -13.43 -29.47
C LEU A 331 26.13 -14.05 -29.27
N GLY A 332 25.53 -14.63 -30.32
CA GLY A 332 24.22 -15.28 -30.21
C GLY A 332 24.21 -16.50 -29.27
N ASN A 333 25.28 -17.31 -29.25
CA ASN A 333 25.36 -18.47 -28.36
C ASN A 333 25.60 -18.06 -26.91
N ASP A 334 26.47 -17.07 -26.69
CA ASP A 334 26.81 -16.62 -25.33
C ASP A 334 25.68 -15.80 -24.71
N GLN A 335 24.97 -14.99 -25.50
CA GLN A 335 23.72 -14.34 -25.10
C GLN A 335 22.66 -15.39 -24.72
N LYS A 336 22.49 -16.44 -25.53
CA LYS A 336 21.55 -17.52 -25.21
C LYS A 336 21.93 -18.21 -23.89
N ARG A 337 23.21 -18.47 -23.67
CA ARG A 337 23.72 -19.02 -22.41
C ARG A 337 23.43 -18.10 -21.23
N LEU A 338 23.66 -16.79 -21.37
CA LEU A 338 23.30 -15.80 -20.35
C LEU A 338 21.80 -15.84 -20.05
N GLN A 339 20.95 -15.84 -21.07
CA GLN A 339 19.50 -15.88 -20.92
C GLN A 339 19.06 -17.15 -20.18
N GLU A 340 19.59 -18.32 -20.55
CA GLU A 340 19.27 -19.59 -19.88
C GLU A 340 19.62 -19.56 -18.39
N VAL A 341 20.81 -19.08 -18.04
CA VAL A 341 21.27 -18.97 -16.63
C VAL A 341 20.37 -18.03 -15.84
N MET A 342 20.08 -16.85 -16.38
CA MET A 342 19.25 -15.85 -15.70
C MET A 342 17.80 -16.32 -15.55
N GLN A 343 17.23 -16.96 -16.57
CA GLN A 343 15.87 -17.51 -16.50
C GLN A 343 15.76 -18.67 -15.51
N GLN A 344 16.76 -19.55 -15.44
CA GLN A 344 16.81 -20.62 -14.43
C GLN A 344 16.89 -20.08 -13.00
N ALA A 345 17.44 -18.87 -12.82
CA ALA A 345 17.47 -18.16 -11.56
C ALA A 345 16.20 -17.31 -11.28
N GLY A 346 15.21 -17.36 -12.18
CA GLY A 346 13.92 -16.68 -12.00
C GLY A 346 13.93 -15.20 -12.38
N PHE A 347 14.86 -14.77 -13.25
CA PHE A 347 14.83 -13.45 -13.88
C PHE A 347 13.99 -13.46 -15.17
N SER A 348 13.34 -12.33 -15.43
CA SER A 348 12.67 -12.02 -16.68
C SER A 348 13.54 -11.09 -17.52
N ARG A 349 13.73 -11.42 -18.81
CA ARG A 349 14.49 -10.57 -19.75
C ARG A 349 13.54 -9.61 -20.45
N TYR A 350 13.91 -8.33 -20.52
CA TYR A 350 13.21 -7.35 -21.36
C TYR A 350 13.49 -7.62 -22.85
N CYS A 351 12.45 -7.60 -23.69
CA CYS A 351 12.64 -7.92 -25.10
C CYS A 351 13.49 -6.97 -25.91
N GLY A 352 13.52 -5.68 -25.55
CA GLY A 352 14.27 -4.69 -26.32
C GLY A 352 15.78 -4.81 -26.14
N GLU A 353 16.22 -5.43 -25.03
CA GLU A 353 17.60 -5.36 -24.55
C GLU A 353 18.02 -6.73 -24.02
N TRP A 354 18.91 -7.41 -24.76
CA TRP A 354 19.28 -8.78 -24.40
C TRP A 354 20.09 -8.88 -23.10
N TRP A 355 20.70 -7.78 -22.66
CA TRP A 355 21.48 -7.66 -21.44
C TRP A 355 20.64 -7.26 -20.22
N HIS A 356 19.37 -6.86 -20.41
CA HIS A 356 18.54 -6.30 -19.36
C HIS A 356 17.65 -7.36 -18.69
N PHE A 357 17.83 -7.56 -17.39
CA PHE A 357 17.12 -8.57 -16.62
C PHE A 357 16.46 -7.98 -15.38
N GLU A 358 15.24 -8.42 -15.11
CA GLU A 358 14.37 -7.96 -14.04
C GLU A 358 14.01 -9.14 -13.12
N SER A 359 14.16 -8.98 -11.80
CA SER A 359 13.77 -10.02 -10.83
C SER A 359 12.26 -10.20 -10.79
N THR A 360 11.51 -9.10 -10.96
CA THR A 360 10.06 -9.12 -11.22
C THR A 360 9.82 -8.46 -12.57
N ALA A 361 9.06 -9.12 -13.45
CA ALA A 361 8.77 -8.57 -14.77
C ALA A 361 7.97 -7.26 -14.65
N MET A 362 8.62 -6.15 -15.02
CA MET A 362 8.08 -4.79 -15.09
C MET A 362 7.94 -4.35 -16.54
N SER A 363 8.85 -4.80 -17.40
CA SER A 363 8.85 -4.53 -18.83
C SER A 363 8.27 -5.70 -19.63
N LYS A 364 8.03 -5.49 -20.92
CA LYS A 364 7.53 -6.54 -21.82
C LYS A 364 8.51 -7.72 -21.86
N ALA A 365 8.12 -8.82 -21.21
CA ALA A 365 8.89 -10.06 -21.19
C ALA A 365 8.95 -10.69 -22.58
N CYS A 366 10.06 -11.39 -22.84
CA CYS A 366 10.23 -12.14 -24.07
C CYS A 366 9.58 -13.50 -24.05
N GLY A 367 8.83 -13.79 -25.12
CA GLY A 367 8.14 -15.05 -25.30
C GLY A 367 9.12 -16.23 -25.47
N PRO A 368 8.66 -17.47 -25.26
CA PRO A 368 9.48 -18.66 -25.48
C PRO A 368 10.06 -18.67 -26.91
N GLY A 369 11.39 -18.78 -27.02
CA GLY A 369 12.09 -18.85 -28.32
C GLY A 369 12.41 -17.50 -28.98
N GLN A 370 12.11 -16.37 -28.35
CA GLN A 370 12.57 -15.05 -28.79
C GLN A 370 13.95 -14.76 -28.18
N TYR A 371 14.98 -14.78 -29.03
CA TYR A 371 16.40 -14.54 -28.71
C TYR A 371 16.83 -13.14 -29.13
#